data_AF-A0A3M7Q1X8-F1
#
_entry.id   AF-A0A3M7Q1X8-F1
#
_cell.length_a   1.000
_cell.length_b   1.000
_cell.length_c   1.000
_cell.angle_alpha   90.00
_cell.angle_beta   90.00
_cell.angle_gamma   90.00
#
_symmetry.space_group_name_H-M   'P 1'
#
loop_
_entity.id
_entity.type
_entity.pdbx_description
1 polymer ?
#
loop_
_entity_poly.entity_id
_entity_poly.type
_entity_poly.pdbx_seq_one_letter_code
_entity_poly.pdbx_strand_id
1 'polypeptide(L)'
;MLKSTLFNILDKNYEKIIIYKEKLDHLGETHSDLLYTGRNRLEINTISLVLFADAVNYNKSGPNSMWALLSCVAELPPILRVLSFISDSPARSKACFSVQFNGFYGCIKCLQPGERINNRKVYPVSENVVIRSPDVYNNQVQRAIEQGTNFEGIKGFSYL
;
A
#
# COMPACT_ATOMS: atom_id res chain seq x y z
N MET A 1 -4.41 -15.25 4.74
CA MET A 1 -3.90 -15.04 3.36
C MET A 1 -2.54 -14.33 3.35
N LEU A 2 -2.37 -13.17 3.99
CA LEU A 2 -1.05 -12.48 4.03
C LEU A 2 0.07 -13.33 4.63
N LYS A 3 -0.22 -14.05 5.73
CA LYS A 3 0.73 -14.94 6.42
C LYS A 3 1.29 -16.01 5.46
N SER A 4 0.43 -16.79 4.81
CA SER A 4 0.85 -17.88 3.91
C SER A 4 1.65 -17.37 2.70
N THR A 5 1.25 -16.23 2.13
CA THR A 5 1.97 -15.65 0.99
C THR A 5 3.35 -15.14 1.40
N LEU A 6 3.45 -14.43 2.53
CA LEU A 6 4.73 -13.94 3.04
C LEU A 6 5.67 -15.10 3.40
N PHE A 7 5.17 -16.12 4.11
CA PHE A 7 5.95 -17.33 4.42
C PHE A 7 6.51 -17.97 3.15
N ASN A 8 5.69 -18.15 2.11
CA ASN A 8 6.15 -18.72 0.85
C ASN A 8 7.20 -17.86 0.13
N ILE A 9 7.08 -16.52 0.19
CA ILE A 9 8.08 -15.62 -0.40
C ILE A 9 9.39 -15.68 0.38
N LEU A 10 9.33 -15.65 1.71
CA LEU A 10 10.49 -15.73 2.57
C LEU A 10 11.22 -17.07 2.40
N ASP A 11 10.49 -18.18 2.43
CA ASP A 11 11.06 -19.52 2.28
C ASP A 11 11.77 -19.69 0.93
N LYS A 12 11.13 -19.26 -0.17
CA LYS A 12 11.71 -19.35 -1.52
C LYS A 12 12.90 -18.42 -1.77
N ASN A 13 13.06 -17.36 -0.97
CA ASN A 13 14.06 -16.31 -1.24
C ASN A 13 15.01 -16.06 -0.07
N TYR A 14 14.98 -16.89 0.97
CA TYR A 14 15.70 -16.66 2.23
C TYR A 14 17.20 -16.42 1.98
N GLU A 15 17.86 -17.30 1.25
CA GLU A 15 19.30 -17.18 0.95
C GLU A 15 19.63 -15.89 0.21
N LYS A 16 18.79 -15.48 -0.75
CA LYS A 16 18.98 -14.22 -1.50
C LYS A 16 18.86 -12.99 -0.60
N ILE A 17 17.93 -13.03 0.36
CA ILE A 17 17.73 -11.97 1.35
C ILE A 17 18.95 -11.87 2.28
N ILE A 18 19.47 -13.02 2.74
CA ILE A 18 20.68 -13.05 3.59
C ILE A 18 21.90 -12.53 2.82
N ILE A 19 22.13 -12.99 1.59
CA ILE A 19 23.24 -12.49 0.75
C ILE A 19 23.12 -10.97 0.51
N TYR A 20 21.91 -10.47 0.28
CA TYR A 20 21.68 -9.03 0.13
C TYR A 20 22.00 -8.26 1.43
N LYS A 21 21.58 -8.78 2.59
CA LYS A 21 21.88 -8.22 3.91
C LYS A 21 23.39 -8.17 4.18
N GLU A 22 24.11 -9.25 3.90
CA GLU A 22 25.57 -9.32 4.05
C GLU A 22 26.28 -8.30 3.15
N LYS A 23 25.81 -8.12 1.91
CA LYS A 23 26.34 -7.09 1.01
C LYS A 23 26.15 -5.68 1.57
N LEU A 24 24.99 -5.39 2.18
CA LEU A 24 24.74 -4.09 2.80
C LEU A 24 25.68 -3.84 3.99
N ASP A 25 25.93 -4.86 4.82
CA ASP A 25 26.86 -4.75 5.96
C ASP A 25 28.33 -4.55 5.50
N HIS A 26 28.73 -5.17 4.39
CA HIS A 26 30.09 -5.09 3.87
C HIS A 26 30.41 -3.78 3.13
N LEU A 27 29.40 -3.08 2.60
CA LEU A 27 29.63 -1.87 1.82
C LEU A 27 30.17 -0.70 2.65
N GLY A 28 30.06 -0.72 3.99
CA GLY A 28 30.52 0.39 4.85
C GLY A 28 29.80 1.72 4.61
N GLU A 29 29.02 1.82 3.54
CA GLU A 29 28.09 2.88 3.24
C GLU A 29 26.96 2.77 4.24
N THR A 30 27.05 3.65 5.24
CA THR A 30 26.00 3.98 6.19
C THR A 30 24.85 4.63 5.41
N HIS A 31 24.16 3.84 4.59
CA HIS A 31 22.80 4.18 4.22
C HIS A 31 22.04 4.26 5.54
N SER A 32 21.74 5.50 5.93
CA SER A 32 20.82 5.81 7.03
C SER A 32 19.43 5.46 6.55
N ASP A 33 19.21 4.17 6.36
CA ASP A 33 17.90 3.65 6.14
C ASP A 33 17.12 3.94 7.41
N LEU A 34 16.02 4.68 7.27
CA LEU A 34 15.18 5.12 8.38
C LEU A 34 14.71 3.93 9.24
N LEU A 35 14.72 2.71 8.68
CA LEU A 35 14.43 1.46 9.35
C LEU A 35 15.57 0.92 10.23
N TYR A 36 16.82 1.29 9.92
CA TYR A 36 18.05 0.83 10.58
C TYR A 36 18.67 1.89 11.50
N THR A 37 18.24 3.16 11.42
CA THR A 37 18.68 4.20 12.34
C THR A 37 18.34 3.82 13.79
N GLY A 38 19.39 3.72 14.63
CA GLY A 38 19.26 3.44 16.07
C GLY A 38 19.19 1.97 16.46
N ARG A 39 19.36 1.02 15.52
CA ARG A 39 19.45 -0.41 15.86
C ARG A 39 20.90 -0.82 16.17
N ASN A 40 21.08 -1.58 17.25
CA ASN A 40 22.28 -2.38 17.43
C ASN A 40 22.34 -3.46 16.32
N ARG A 41 23.55 -3.89 15.93
CA ARG A 41 23.77 -4.95 14.93
C ARG A 41 22.78 -6.10 15.16
N LEU A 42 21.88 -6.33 14.20
CA LEU A 42 20.87 -7.38 14.27
C LEU A 42 21.55 -8.75 14.14
N GLU A 43 21.02 -9.75 14.84
CA GLU A 43 21.53 -11.11 14.75
C GLU A 43 21.48 -11.64 13.30
N ILE A 44 22.53 -12.37 12.93
CA ILE A 44 22.59 -13.13 11.68
C ILE A 44 21.44 -14.15 11.72
N ASN A 45 20.67 -14.28 10.64
CA ASN A 45 19.44 -15.11 10.53
C ASN A 45 18.14 -14.54 11.13
N THR A 46 18.04 -13.22 11.32
CA THR A 46 16.77 -12.56 11.67
C THR A 46 16.23 -11.69 10.55
N ILE A 47 14.89 -11.66 10.43
CA ILE A 47 14.12 -10.75 9.58
C ILE A 47 13.30 -9.84 10.48
N SER A 48 13.39 -8.54 10.24
CA SER A 48 12.74 -7.52 11.03
C SER A 48 11.42 -7.09 10.40
N LEU A 49 10.32 -7.30 11.11
CA LEU A 49 9.07 -6.63 10.81
C LEU A 49 9.07 -5.25 11.49
N VAL A 50 8.96 -4.19 10.70
CA VAL A 50 8.84 -2.82 11.20
C VAL A 50 7.41 -2.36 11.02
N LEU A 51 6.83 -1.86 12.11
CA LEU A 51 5.51 -1.25 12.14
C LEU A 51 5.70 0.25 12.36
N PHE A 52 5.44 1.06 11.35
CA PHE A 52 5.32 2.49 11.56
C PHE A 52 3.89 2.79 12.00
N ALA A 53 3.75 3.17 13.26
CA ALA A 53 2.50 3.70 13.81
C ALA A 53 2.44 5.23 13.78
N ASP A 54 3.52 5.90 13.36
CA ASP A 54 3.67 7.36 13.34
C ASP A 54 3.75 7.92 11.90
N ALA A 55 3.20 7.19 10.91
CA ALA A 55 3.28 7.64 9.53
C ALA A 55 2.48 8.95 9.38
N VAL A 56 3.23 10.02 9.06
CA VAL A 56 2.88 11.38 8.65
C VAL A 56 1.39 11.69 8.64
N ASN A 57 1.00 12.72 9.39
CA ASN A 57 -0.30 13.39 9.26
C ASN A 57 -0.60 13.69 7.79
N TYR A 58 -1.37 12.82 7.13
CA TYR A 58 -1.75 13.01 5.74
C TYR A 58 -2.74 14.19 5.61
N ASN A 59 -3.38 14.58 6.73
CA ASN A 59 -4.10 15.84 6.94
C ASN A 59 -3.72 16.46 8.30
N LYS A 60 -3.62 17.79 8.36
CA LYS A 60 -3.42 18.52 9.62
C LYS A 60 -4.65 18.37 10.54
N SER A 61 -4.41 17.84 11.73
CA SER A 61 -5.07 18.20 12.99
C SER A 61 -6.58 17.94 13.11
N GLY A 62 -6.94 16.84 13.78
CA GLY A 62 -8.29 16.61 14.31
C GLY A 62 -8.33 15.40 15.25
N PRO A 63 -9.33 15.30 16.15
CA PRO A 63 -9.46 14.18 17.12
C PRO A 63 -9.67 12.80 16.47
N ASN A 64 -9.87 12.75 15.14
CA ASN A 64 -10.00 11.54 14.33
C ASN A 64 -8.80 11.33 13.40
N SER A 65 -7.63 11.90 13.68
CA SER A 65 -6.42 11.64 12.90
C SER A 65 -6.08 10.15 12.97
N MET A 66 -6.31 9.43 11.87
CA MET A 66 -5.88 8.04 11.74
C MET A 66 -4.44 8.00 11.25
N TRP A 67 -3.64 7.24 11.97
CA TRP A 67 -2.25 6.97 11.65
C TRP A 67 -2.18 5.85 10.63
N ALA A 68 -1.45 6.05 9.54
CA ALA A 68 -1.25 4.94 8.62
C ALA A 68 -0.35 3.91 9.30
N LEU A 69 -0.88 2.70 9.56
CA LEU A 69 -0.04 1.61 10.05
C LEU A 69 0.65 1.00 8.84
N LEU A 70 1.93 1.31 8.66
CA LEU A 70 2.75 0.73 7.61
C LEU A 70 3.54 -0.45 8.17
N SER A 71 3.37 -1.62 7.57
CA SER A 71 4.15 -2.81 7.91
C SER A 71 5.19 -3.08 6.83
N CYS A 72 6.46 -3.15 7.22
CA CYS A 72 7.58 -3.38 6.33
C CYS A 72 8.50 -4.51 6.78
N VAL A 73 9.15 -5.19 5.83
CA VAL A 73 10.31 -6.05 6.12
C VAL A 73 11.58 -5.26 5.79
N ALA A 74 12.41 -4.98 6.78
CA ALA A 74 13.55 -4.08 6.62
C ALA A 74 14.61 -4.63 5.65
N GLU A 75 14.80 -5.94 5.65
CA GLU A 75 15.81 -6.66 4.90
C GLU A 75 15.44 -6.86 3.41
N LEU A 76 14.22 -6.50 3.00
CA LEU A 76 13.84 -6.51 1.58
C LEU A 76 14.42 -5.28 0.86
N PRO A 77 14.66 -5.35 -0.46
CA PRO A 77 14.95 -4.18 -1.28
C PRO A 77 13.87 -3.10 -1.09
N PRO A 78 14.20 -1.79 -1.09
CA PRO A 78 13.27 -0.70 -0.77
C PRO A 78 11.89 -0.81 -1.45
N ILE A 79 11.87 -1.19 -2.73
CA ILE A 79 10.64 -1.35 -3.52
C ILE A 79 9.74 -2.51 -3.06
N LEU A 80 10.28 -3.47 -2.33
CA LEU A 80 9.57 -4.66 -1.83
C LEU A 80 9.27 -4.58 -0.33
N ARG A 81 9.67 -3.51 0.35
CA ARG A 81 9.57 -3.45 1.82
C ARG A 81 8.15 -3.36 2.31
N VAL A 82 7.25 -2.67 1.62
CA VAL A 82 5.87 -2.46 2.06
C VAL A 82 5.06 -3.74 1.88
N LEU A 83 4.63 -4.35 2.99
CA LEU A 83 3.81 -5.55 2.99
C LEU A 83 2.32 -5.25 3.10
N SER A 84 1.98 -4.30 3.95
CA SER A 84 0.60 -3.87 4.14
C SER A 84 0.56 -2.48 4.74
N PHE A 85 -0.51 -1.75 4.43
CA PHE A 85 -0.78 -0.47 5.07
C PHE A 85 -2.26 -0.39 5.47
N ILE A 86 -2.53 0.20 6.62
CA ILE A 86 -3.89 0.58 7.04
C ILE A 86 -4.00 2.08 6.85
N SER A 87 -5.08 2.54 6.23
CA SER A 87 -5.32 3.96 5.99
C SER A 87 -6.81 4.27 6.02
N ASP A 88 -7.16 5.53 6.28
CA ASP A 88 -8.52 6.00 6.08
C ASP A 88 -8.86 6.05 4.59
N SER A 89 -10.14 6.22 4.27
CA SER A 89 -10.57 6.25 2.87
C SER A 89 -9.90 7.38 2.04
N PRO A 90 -9.73 8.62 2.54
CA PRO A 90 -8.96 9.65 1.86
C PRO A 90 -7.50 9.28 1.54
N ALA A 91 -6.73 8.80 2.53
CA ALA A 91 -5.33 8.46 2.33
C ALA A 91 -5.18 7.21 1.45
N ARG A 92 -6.05 6.20 1.61
CA ARG A 92 -6.11 5.02 0.73
C ARG A 92 -6.24 5.41 -0.73
N SER A 93 -7.13 6.36 -1.04
CA SER A 93 -7.33 6.77 -2.43
C SER A 93 -6.12 7.46 -3.03
N LYS A 94 -5.36 8.23 -2.23
CA LYS A 94 -4.11 8.82 -2.71
C LYS A 94 -3.00 7.78 -2.88
N ALA A 95 -2.87 6.88 -1.90
CA ALA A 95 -1.94 5.76 -1.91
C ALA A 95 -2.15 4.86 -3.13
N CYS A 96 -3.38 4.41 -3.38
CA CYS A 96 -3.74 3.54 -4.50
C CYS A 96 -3.96 4.31 -5.83
N PHE A 97 -3.57 5.58 -5.91
CA PHE A 97 -3.75 6.45 -7.07
C PHE A 97 -5.16 6.37 -7.72
N SER A 98 -6.17 6.45 -6.86
CA SER A 98 -7.60 6.38 -7.21
C SER A 98 -8.36 7.65 -6.78
N VAL A 99 -9.59 7.79 -7.23
CA VAL A 99 -10.51 8.81 -6.72
C VAL A 99 -10.88 8.48 -5.27
N GLN A 100 -11.19 9.51 -4.49
CA GLN A 100 -11.59 9.33 -3.10
C GLN A 100 -12.79 8.37 -2.99
N PHE A 101 -12.91 7.63 -1.89
CA PHE A 101 -14.03 6.71 -1.68
C PHE A 101 -15.40 7.38 -1.80
N ASN A 102 -15.56 8.70 -1.85
CA ASN A 102 -16.82 9.40 -2.14
C ASN A 102 -16.98 9.80 -3.63
N GLY A 103 -16.14 9.29 -4.52
CA GLY A 103 -16.17 9.53 -5.96
C GLY A 103 -17.11 8.57 -6.71
N PHE A 104 -17.22 8.74 -8.02
CA PHE A 104 -17.82 7.72 -8.88
C PHE A 104 -16.79 6.58 -9.01
N TYR A 105 -17.17 5.35 -8.63
CA TYR A 105 -16.28 4.19 -8.54
C TYR A 105 -15.07 4.37 -7.58
N GLY A 106 -15.25 5.05 -6.46
CA GLY A 106 -14.18 5.29 -5.48
C GLY A 106 -13.79 4.08 -4.63
N CYS A 107 -14.47 2.94 -4.79
CA CYS A 107 -14.11 1.70 -4.12
C CYS A 107 -13.04 0.95 -4.93
N ILE A 108 -11.94 0.56 -4.29
CA ILE A 108 -10.89 -0.25 -4.93
C ILE A 108 -11.27 -1.73 -5.08
N LYS A 109 -12.37 -2.17 -4.44
CA LYS A 109 -12.82 -3.57 -4.46
C LYS A 109 -14.04 -3.82 -5.34
N CYS A 110 -14.80 -2.78 -5.70
CA CYS A 110 -16.00 -2.92 -6.51
C CYS A 110 -16.22 -1.72 -7.43
N LEU A 111 -17.06 -1.92 -8.44
CA LEU A 111 -17.48 -0.89 -9.39
C LEU A 111 -18.86 -0.33 -9.02
N GLN A 112 -19.20 -0.27 -7.73
CA GLN A 112 -20.42 0.41 -7.33
C GLN A 112 -20.25 1.91 -7.56
N PRO A 113 -21.09 2.55 -8.38
CA PRO A 113 -21.06 4.00 -8.51
C PRO A 113 -21.60 4.63 -7.22
N GLY A 114 -20.92 5.66 -6.71
CA GLY A 114 -21.50 6.48 -5.67
C GLY A 114 -22.58 7.39 -6.25
N GLU A 115 -23.58 7.74 -5.46
CA GLU A 115 -24.66 8.67 -5.80
C GLU A 115 -24.65 9.91 -4.90
N ARG A 116 -25.24 11.03 -5.35
CA ARG A 116 -25.46 12.21 -4.49
C ARG A 116 -26.92 12.24 -4.05
N ILE A 117 -27.17 12.06 -2.76
CA ILE A 117 -28.49 12.17 -2.14
C ILE A 117 -28.42 13.26 -1.07
N ASN A 118 -29.31 14.25 -1.11
CA ASN A 118 -29.38 15.36 -0.13
C ASN A 118 -28.02 16.05 0.08
N ASN A 119 -27.34 16.38 -1.02
CA ASN A 119 -26.01 17.00 -1.03
C ASN A 119 -24.88 16.16 -0.38
N ARG A 120 -25.14 14.89 -0.05
CA ARG A 120 -24.17 13.93 0.49
C ARG A 120 -23.88 12.85 -0.53
N LYS A 121 -22.64 12.40 -0.61
CA LYS A 121 -22.31 11.22 -1.42
C LYS A 121 -22.58 9.95 -0.61
N VAL A 122 -23.31 9.01 -1.19
CA VAL A 122 -23.63 7.71 -0.60
C VAL A 122 -23.34 6.59 -1.58
N TYR A 123 -23.13 5.37 -1.06
CA TYR A 123 -23.12 4.15 -1.85
C TYR A 123 -24.38 3.38 -1.51
N PRO A 124 -25.39 3.38 -2.39
CA PRO A 124 -26.60 2.62 -2.13
C PRO A 124 -26.24 1.14 -2.03
N VAL A 125 -26.91 0.46 -1.11
CA VAL A 125 -26.86 -1.00 -1.02
C VAL A 125 -27.44 -1.55 -2.32
N SER A 126 -26.67 -2.38 -3.00
CA SER A 126 -27.07 -3.05 -4.24
C SER A 126 -26.81 -4.54 -4.07
N GLU A 127 -27.74 -5.36 -4.57
CA GLU A 127 -27.57 -6.81 -4.62
C GLU A 127 -26.64 -7.23 -5.77
N ASN A 128 -26.51 -6.38 -6.79
CA ASN A 128 -25.74 -6.63 -8.01
C ASN A 128 -24.45 -5.79 -8.03
N VAL A 129 -23.59 -5.98 -7.03
CA VAL A 129 -22.31 -5.27 -6.97
C VAL A 129 -21.28 -5.98 -7.85
N VAL A 130 -20.81 -5.28 -8.89
CA VAL A 130 -19.71 -5.77 -9.73
C VAL A 130 -18.39 -5.65 -8.95
N ILE A 131 -17.68 -6.76 -8.77
CA ILE A 131 -16.38 -6.81 -8.09
C ILE A 131 -15.27 -6.35 -9.03
N ARG A 132 -14.34 -5.56 -8.50
CA ARG A 132 -13.13 -5.15 -9.22
C ARG A 132 -12.08 -6.25 -9.06
N SER A 133 -12.04 -7.16 -10.02
CA SER A 133 -10.98 -8.17 -10.09
C SER A 133 -9.63 -7.55 -10.47
N PRO A 134 -8.51 -8.26 -10.27
CA PRO A 134 -7.18 -7.79 -10.71
C PRO A 134 -7.14 -7.44 -12.21
N ASP A 135 -7.77 -8.23 -13.08
CA ASP A 135 -7.79 -7.98 -14.52
C ASP A 135 -8.57 -6.72 -14.87
N VAL A 136 -9.72 -6.52 -14.22
CA VAL A 136 -10.53 -5.29 -14.36
C VAL A 136 -9.72 -4.08 -13.92
N TYR A 137 -9.05 -4.15 -12.76
CA TYR A 137 -8.21 -3.07 -12.26
C TYR A 137 -7.08 -2.74 -13.25
N ASN A 138 -6.37 -3.75 -13.74
CA ASN A 138 -5.26 -3.56 -14.69
C ASN A 138 -5.75 -2.91 -16.00
N ASN A 139 -6.93 -3.31 -16.49
CA ASN A 139 -7.53 -2.66 -17.66
C ASN A 139 -7.88 -1.19 -17.39
N GLN A 140 -8.45 -0.88 -16.23
CA GLN A 140 -8.78 0.49 -15.83
C GLN A 140 -7.53 1.37 -15.70
N VAL A 141 -6.43 0.82 -15.16
CA VAL A 141 -5.13 1.50 -15.10
C VAL A 141 -4.64 1.85 -16.51
N GLN A 142 -4.62 0.88 -17.42
CA GLN A 142 -4.17 1.10 -18.80
C GLN A 142 -5.01 2.19 -19.48
N ARG A 143 -6.34 2.09 -19.38
CA ARG A 143 -7.25 3.10 -19.95
C ARG A 143 -7.04 4.49 -19.34
N ALA A 144 -6.83 4.59 -18.03
CA ALA A 144 -6.57 5.88 -17.39
C ALA A 144 -5.27 6.52 -17.91
N ILE A 145 -4.23 5.71 -18.12
CA ILE A 145 -2.95 6.16 -18.69
C ILE A 145 -3.14 6.60 -20.16
N GLU A 146 -3.75 5.76 -20.99
CA GLU A 146 -3.99 6.04 -22.41
C GLU A 146 -4.83 7.30 -22.63
N GLN A 147 -5.85 7.53 -21.80
CA GLN A 147 -6.76 8.66 -21.91
C GLN A 147 -6.22 9.93 -21.22
N GLY A 148 -5.18 9.81 -20.39
CA GLY A 148 -4.66 10.92 -19.59
C GLY A 148 -5.67 11.49 -18.58
N THR A 149 -6.69 10.72 -18.21
CA THR A 149 -7.76 11.12 -17.28
C THR A 149 -8.24 9.93 -16.45
N ASN A 150 -9.04 10.20 -15.43
CA ASN A 150 -9.55 9.15 -14.55
C ASN A 150 -10.49 8.21 -15.34
N PHE A 151 -10.25 6.91 -15.25
CA PHE A 151 -11.14 5.89 -15.80
C PHE A 151 -11.71 5.03 -14.67
N GLU A 152 -13.04 5.05 -14.51
CA GLU A 152 -13.77 4.30 -13.47
C GLU A 152 -13.16 4.40 -12.05
N GLY A 153 -12.79 5.63 -11.68
CA GLY A 153 -12.24 5.92 -10.36
C GLY A 153 -10.76 5.58 -10.18
N ILE A 154 -10.07 5.09 -11.21
CA ILE A 154 -8.61 4.93 -11.25
C ILE A 154 -7.97 6.10 -11.98
N LYS A 155 -6.86 6.63 -11.45
CA LYS A 155 -6.12 7.73 -12.06
C LYS A 155 -4.91 7.26 -12.86
N GLY A 156 -4.44 6.04 -12.59
CA GLY A 156 -3.29 5.42 -13.26
C GLY A 156 -2.65 4.36 -12.38
N PHE A 157 -1.35 4.14 -12.59
CA PHE A 157 -0.58 3.13 -11.86
C PHE A 157 -0.27 3.55 -10.41
N SER A 158 -0.39 2.60 -9.49
CA SER A 158 0.02 2.72 -8.08
C SER A 158 1.32 1.95 -7.88
N TYR A 159 2.28 2.55 -7.18
CA TYR A 159 3.54 1.89 -6.78
C TYR A 159 3.40 1.09 -5.47
N LEU A 160 2.22 1.16 -4.83
CA LEU A 160 1.81 0.32 -3.70
C LEU A 160 1.02 -0.89 -4.17
#